data_AF-A0A3B9CXH1-F1
#
_entry.id   AF-A0A3B9CXH1-F1
#
_cell.length_a   1.000
_cell.length_b   1.000
_cell.length_c   1.000
_cell.angle_alpha   90.00
_cell.angle_beta   90.00
_cell.angle_gamma   90.00
#
_symmetry.space_group_name_H-M   'P 1'
#
loop_
_entity.id
_entity.type
_entity.pdbx_description
1 polymer ?
#
loop_
_entity_poly.entity_id
_entity_poly.type
_entity_poly.pdbx_seq_one_letter_code
_entity_poly.pdbx_strand_id
1 'polypeptide(L)'
;MLLNTWLAAAKRRLFGSSAAHRNSSRRTSPSSSTAGEVLENRSLLTALVINAQNVDDFVDPATGNLAVTNATLGGADELVIESVSLTAFNEAISIDLNNMALKSLAIDTVTVGGFAGTAIDVNLTNVTGLETIAVEDVTVSGNGTGVTLNLVNTDAEAVTVEDSVLPGVNVTASAGSIIGNGVITQNTINTPANVEGVVLTIDSGADADNFHIIDNYQIQSLNRDAILINLTGADTDGLRIANNVIGNEPGADVLFRATGDTFVQPFQLTNNGRNGELLTQFQLDLTSLGLVFDTGADGKPFTIVNGGGSPIVAAENLSSNNQILTVDFTGFTIGETFEFEIDIDRAADPITDSPIPTPIFGNDLIGAGVNFEFDDGAKVVAGQMIGDVDIFNGSMFARGASAALDIHGINFNLDNAPLTNTDISNNTITGVSGHGVLFDALSESDITATID
;
A
#
# COMPACT_ATOMS: atom_id res chain seq x y z
N MET A 1 -24.03 -8.86 -17.67
CA MET A 1 -22.78 -9.19 -16.97
C MET A 1 -22.99 -9.31 -15.46
N LEU A 2 -24.03 -8.67 -14.89
CA LEU A 2 -24.64 -8.91 -13.55
C LEU A 2 -24.55 -10.34 -12.96
N LEU A 3 -24.63 -11.40 -13.79
CA LEU A 3 -24.60 -12.79 -13.33
C LEU A 3 -23.19 -13.30 -12.98
N ASN A 4 -22.11 -12.68 -13.47
CA ASN A 4 -20.75 -13.16 -13.25
C ASN A 4 -20.17 -12.66 -11.92
N THR A 5 -20.35 -11.38 -11.60
CA THR A 5 -19.99 -10.70 -10.34
C THR A 5 -20.70 -11.36 -9.15
N TRP A 6 -22.03 -11.55 -9.26
CA TRP A 6 -22.84 -12.26 -8.26
C TRP A 6 -22.44 -13.74 -8.13
N LEU A 7 -22.09 -14.41 -9.22
CA LEU A 7 -21.70 -15.81 -9.20
C LEU A 7 -20.27 -15.98 -8.66
N ALA A 8 -19.37 -15.00 -8.81
CA ALA A 8 -18.05 -15.00 -8.20
C ALA A 8 -18.13 -14.86 -6.67
N ALA A 9 -18.88 -13.87 -6.18
CA ALA A 9 -19.16 -13.67 -4.76
C ALA A 9 -19.91 -14.89 -4.15
N ALA A 10 -20.94 -15.41 -4.83
CA ALA A 10 -21.68 -16.59 -4.39
C ALA A 10 -20.87 -17.90 -4.49
N LYS A 11 -19.95 -18.04 -5.46
CA LYS A 11 -19.03 -19.19 -5.53
C LYS A 11 -18.07 -19.19 -4.33
N ARG A 12 -17.62 -18.04 -3.84
CA ARG A 12 -16.77 -17.97 -2.64
C ARG A 12 -17.49 -18.39 -1.36
N ARG A 13 -18.81 -18.15 -1.23
CA ARG A 13 -19.64 -18.78 -0.16
C ARG A 13 -19.56 -20.31 -0.20
N LEU A 14 -19.49 -20.89 -1.40
CA LEU A 14 -19.51 -22.34 -1.65
C LEU A 14 -18.14 -23.02 -1.50
N PHE A 15 -17.03 -22.29 -1.71
CA PHE A 15 -15.67 -22.86 -1.66
C PHE A 15 -14.88 -22.47 -0.40
N GLY A 16 -15.23 -21.38 0.30
CA GLY A 16 -14.61 -21.00 1.60
C GLY A 16 -15.06 -21.87 2.78
N SER A 17 -16.19 -22.58 2.67
CA SER A 17 -16.76 -23.41 3.75
C SER A 17 -16.22 -24.85 3.81
N SER A 18 -15.21 -25.19 3.00
CA SER A 18 -14.71 -26.56 2.88
C SER A 18 -13.47 -26.88 3.71
N ALA A 19 -13.49 -26.53 5.00
CA ALA A 19 -12.54 -27.08 5.98
C ALA A 19 -13.04 -27.07 7.44
N ALA A 20 -14.32 -27.37 7.70
CA ALA A 20 -14.76 -27.67 9.07
C ALA A 20 -15.77 -28.82 9.10
N HIS A 21 -15.27 -30.03 9.37
CA HIS A 21 -16.07 -31.19 9.73
C HIS A 21 -16.91 -30.91 10.99
N ARG A 22 -18.15 -30.46 10.84
CA ARG A 22 -19.17 -30.54 11.89
C ARG A 22 -20.00 -31.81 11.72
N ASN A 23 -19.60 -32.81 12.51
CA ASN A 23 -20.31 -34.07 12.71
C ASN A 23 -21.65 -33.77 13.43
N SER A 24 -22.74 -33.58 12.69
CA SER A 24 -24.06 -33.35 13.28
C SER A 24 -24.79 -34.68 13.54
N SER A 25 -25.08 -34.91 14.81
CA SER A 25 -25.85 -36.04 15.29
C SER A 25 -27.33 -35.88 14.95
N ARG A 26 -27.80 -36.77 14.07
CA ARG A 26 -29.14 -37.36 13.97
C ARG A 26 -30.22 -36.74 14.88
N ARG A 27 -31.15 -36.00 14.30
CA ARG A 27 -32.53 -35.91 14.78
C ARG A 27 -33.52 -36.09 13.62
N THR A 28 -34.12 -37.27 13.62
CA THR A 28 -35.29 -37.66 12.84
C THR A 28 -36.52 -36.88 13.29
N SER A 29 -37.27 -36.32 12.33
CA SER A 29 -38.72 -36.13 12.42
C SER A 29 -39.35 -36.13 11.01
N PRO A 30 -40.62 -36.53 10.88
CA PRO A 30 -41.14 -37.22 9.69
C PRO A 30 -42.00 -36.34 8.77
N SER A 31 -42.14 -36.83 7.54
CA SER A 31 -42.99 -36.34 6.46
C SER A 31 -44.50 -36.43 6.74
N SER A 32 -45.25 -35.39 6.38
CA SER A 32 -46.63 -35.45 5.85
C SER A 32 -47.01 -34.05 5.33
N SER A 33 -46.98 -33.79 4.02
CA SER A 33 -48.07 -33.89 3.04
C SER A 33 -49.18 -32.83 3.15
N THR A 34 -49.34 -32.09 2.05
CA THR A 34 -50.53 -31.33 1.58
C THR A 34 -51.00 -30.13 2.39
N ALA A 35 -50.48 -28.96 2.03
CA ALA A 35 -51.21 -27.69 2.01
C ALA A 35 -50.63 -26.87 0.85
N GLY A 36 -51.48 -26.18 0.09
CA GLY A 36 -51.14 -25.60 -1.22
C GLY A 36 -49.87 -24.76 -1.21
N GLU A 37 -49.14 -24.79 -2.33
CA GLU A 37 -48.11 -23.78 -2.64
C GLU A 37 -48.78 -22.41 -2.61
N VAL A 38 -48.77 -21.79 -1.45
CA VAL A 38 -48.89 -20.35 -1.33
C VAL A 38 -47.60 -19.85 -1.93
N LEU A 39 -47.69 -19.24 -3.10
CA LEU A 39 -46.71 -18.28 -3.60
C LEU A 39 -46.69 -17.12 -2.60
N GLU A 40 -46.15 -17.35 -1.40
CA GLU A 40 -45.86 -16.31 -0.44
C GLU A 40 -44.74 -15.49 -1.05
N ASN A 41 -45.16 -14.43 -1.73
CA ASN A 41 -44.49 -13.14 -1.74
C ASN A 41 -42.96 -13.25 -1.67
N ARG A 42 -42.34 -13.79 -2.72
CA ARG A 42 -40.95 -13.42 -3.00
C ARG A 42 -41.00 -11.91 -3.16
N SER A 43 -40.58 -11.14 -2.15
CA SER A 43 -40.35 -9.72 -2.37
C SER A 43 -39.43 -9.65 -3.58
N LEU A 44 -39.92 -9.00 -4.63
CA LEU A 44 -39.10 -8.76 -5.81
C LEU A 44 -37.91 -7.97 -5.28
N LEU A 45 -36.71 -8.56 -5.31
CA LEU A 45 -35.48 -7.83 -4.99
C LEU A 45 -35.48 -6.56 -5.84
N THR A 46 -35.52 -5.41 -5.19
CA THR A 46 -35.49 -4.10 -5.83
C THR A 46 -34.05 -3.64 -5.84
N ALA A 47 -33.47 -3.40 -7.02
CA ALA A 47 -32.10 -2.92 -7.16
C ALA A 47 -32.08 -1.48 -7.65
N LEU A 48 -31.27 -0.64 -7.01
CA LEU A 48 -30.81 0.62 -7.59
C LEU A 48 -29.55 0.31 -8.41
N VAL A 49 -29.63 0.49 -9.73
CA VAL A 49 -28.50 0.32 -10.63
C VAL A 49 -28.09 1.68 -11.19
N ILE A 50 -26.86 2.07 -10.91
CA ILE A 50 -26.21 3.28 -11.44
C ILE A 50 -25.17 2.82 -12.46
N ASN A 51 -25.27 3.34 -13.69
CA ASN A 51 -24.41 2.97 -14.80
C ASN A 51 -24.14 4.17 -15.73
N ALA A 52 -23.33 3.96 -16.78
CA ALA A 52 -23.00 5.01 -17.74
C ALA A 52 -24.20 5.76 -18.35
N GLN A 53 -25.41 5.19 -18.34
CA GLN A 53 -26.59 5.83 -18.93
C GLN A 53 -27.33 6.76 -17.96
N ASN A 54 -27.17 6.58 -16.65
CA ASN A 54 -27.90 7.35 -15.64
C ASN A 54 -27.00 7.96 -14.56
N VAL A 55 -25.68 7.75 -14.61
CA VAL A 55 -24.73 8.26 -13.60
C VAL A 55 -24.84 9.78 -13.39
N ASP A 56 -25.13 10.54 -14.45
CA ASP A 56 -25.30 12.00 -14.38
C ASP A 56 -26.45 12.42 -13.45
N ASP A 57 -27.43 11.55 -13.18
CA ASP A 57 -28.52 11.81 -12.23
C ASP A 57 -28.06 11.71 -10.75
N PHE A 58 -26.89 11.13 -10.51
CA PHE A 58 -26.34 10.85 -9.18
C PHE A 58 -25.05 11.62 -8.87
N VAL A 59 -24.47 12.25 -9.90
CA VAL A 59 -23.25 13.05 -9.77
C VAL A 59 -23.59 14.50 -9.43
N ASP A 60 -23.00 15.03 -8.37
CA ASP A 60 -23.05 16.46 -8.09
C ASP A 60 -22.20 17.22 -9.13
N PRO A 61 -22.81 18.07 -9.99
CA PRO A 61 -22.09 18.76 -11.04
C PRO A 61 -21.05 19.78 -10.51
N ALA A 62 -21.14 20.19 -9.25
CA ALA A 62 -20.18 21.11 -8.65
C ALA A 62 -18.89 20.41 -8.20
N THR A 63 -18.97 19.14 -7.80
CA THR A 63 -17.85 18.39 -7.21
C THR A 63 -17.38 17.22 -8.06
N GLY A 64 -18.22 16.75 -8.99
CA GLY A 64 -18.00 15.54 -9.78
C GLY A 64 -18.22 14.24 -8.98
N ASN A 65 -18.68 14.33 -7.73
CA ASN A 65 -18.88 13.18 -6.84
C ASN A 65 -20.21 12.49 -7.08
N LEU A 66 -20.20 11.16 -7.18
CA LEU A 66 -21.39 10.31 -7.17
C LEU A 66 -21.77 10.03 -5.72
N ALA A 67 -22.96 10.47 -5.28
CA ALA A 67 -23.40 10.28 -3.90
C ALA A 67 -24.66 9.40 -3.80
N VAL A 68 -24.58 8.33 -2.99
CA VAL A 68 -25.71 7.46 -2.66
C VAL A 68 -26.00 7.58 -1.17
N THR A 69 -27.22 8.02 -0.84
CA THR A 69 -27.73 8.08 0.54
C THR A 69 -28.97 7.21 0.68
N ASN A 70 -29.51 7.09 1.90
CA ASN A 70 -30.83 6.49 2.12
C ASN A 70 -31.92 7.04 1.17
N ALA A 71 -31.88 8.33 0.86
CA ALA A 71 -32.86 8.96 -0.03
C ALA A 71 -32.67 8.52 -1.48
N THR A 72 -31.42 8.36 -1.91
CA THR A 72 -31.05 7.88 -3.24
C THR A 72 -31.44 6.41 -3.42
N LEU A 73 -31.09 5.57 -2.45
CA LEU A 73 -31.37 4.12 -2.46
C LEU A 73 -32.88 3.84 -2.32
N GLY A 74 -33.58 4.65 -1.53
CA GLY A 74 -35.02 4.51 -1.31
C GLY A 74 -35.36 3.19 -0.62
N GLY A 75 -36.21 2.39 -1.27
CA GLY A 75 -36.61 1.05 -0.81
C GLY A 75 -35.97 -0.08 -1.61
N ALA A 76 -34.84 0.18 -2.26
CA ALA A 76 -34.06 -0.86 -2.92
C ALA A 76 -33.33 -1.72 -1.89
N ASP A 77 -33.39 -3.04 -2.07
CA ASP A 77 -32.66 -4.02 -1.29
C ASP A 77 -31.22 -4.20 -1.83
N GLU A 78 -30.92 -3.73 -3.04
CA GLU A 78 -29.60 -3.88 -3.66
C GLU A 78 -29.11 -2.56 -4.26
N LEU A 79 -27.80 -2.32 -4.18
CA LEU A 79 -27.11 -1.22 -4.83
C LEU A 79 -26.03 -1.76 -5.77
N VAL A 80 -26.08 -1.36 -7.04
CA VAL A 80 -25.07 -1.70 -8.05
C VAL A 80 -24.61 -0.43 -8.73
N ILE A 81 -23.30 -0.19 -8.72
CA ILE A 81 -22.64 0.84 -9.52
C ILE A 81 -21.76 0.12 -10.54
N GLU A 82 -22.13 0.18 -11.82
CA GLU A 82 -21.44 -0.58 -12.86
C GLU A 82 -21.05 0.25 -14.09
N SER A 83 -19.89 -0.03 -14.68
CA SER A 83 -19.48 0.56 -15.97
C SER A 83 -19.51 2.09 -15.95
N VAL A 84 -19.03 2.70 -14.87
CA VAL A 84 -19.04 4.16 -14.66
C VAL A 84 -17.61 4.70 -14.77
N SER A 85 -17.46 5.86 -15.42
CA SER A 85 -16.20 6.63 -15.42
C SER A 85 -16.44 7.98 -14.77
N LEU A 86 -15.69 8.29 -13.71
CA LEU A 86 -15.81 9.55 -12.96
C LEU A 86 -14.51 10.34 -13.00
N THR A 87 -14.66 11.66 -12.97
CA THR A 87 -13.57 12.57 -12.66
C THR A 87 -14.07 13.51 -11.58
N ALA A 88 -13.49 13.41 -10.39
CA ALA A 88 -13.95 14.14 -9.21
C ALA A 88 -12.79 14.86 -8.55
N PHE A 89 -13.04 15.99 -7.89
CA PHE A 89 -11.97 16.81 -7.31
C PHE A 89 -11.55 16.37 -5.89
N ASN A 90 -12.44 15.73 -5.14
CA ASN A 90 -12.18 15.32 -3.75
C ASN A 90 -12.51 13.84 -3.52
N GLU A 91 -13.80 13.51 -3.42
CA GLU A 91 -14.30 12.13 -3.37
C GLU A 91 -15.03 11.81 -4.67
N ALA A 92 -14.87 10.59 -5.19
CA ALA A 92 -15.50 10.20 -6.45
C ALA A 92 -16.81 9.42 -6.27
N ILE A 93 -16.83 8.46 -5.35
CA ILE A 93 -18.04 7.73 -4.95
C ILE A 93 -18.16 7.81 -3.44
N SER A 94 -19.29 8.31 -2.95
CA SER A 94 -19.66 8.32 -1.53
C SER A 94 -20.97 7.56 -1.35
N ILE A 95 -20.97 6.54 -0.49
CA ILE A 95 -22.14 5.73 -0.14
C ILE A 95 -22.34 5.81 1.37
N ASP A 96 -23.34 6.58 1.80
CA ASP A 96 -23.65 6.81 3.21
C ASP A 96 -25.04 6.27 3.55
N LEU A 97 -25.10 5.06 4.09
CA LEU A 97 -26.35 4.37 4.41
C LEU A 97 -26.50 4.14 5.91
N ASN A 98 -27.67 4.50 6.44
CA ASN A 98 -27.89 4.55 7.88
C ASN A 98 -29.27 3.98 8.28
N ASN A 99 -29.33 3.03 9.21
CA ASN A 99 -30.59 2.49 9.78
C ASN A 99 -31.57 1.95 8.71
N MET A 100 -31.05 1.14 7.78
CA MET A 100 -31.87 0.56 6.72
C MET A 100 -31.54 -0.90 6.43
N ALA A 101 -32.38 -1.56 5.65
CA ALA A 101 -32.08 -2.87 5.12
C ALA A 101 -31.37 -2.72 3.77
N LEU A 102 -30.30 -3.49 3.58
CA LEU A 102 -29.61 -3.65 2.30
C LEU A 102 -29.12 -5.09 2.27
N LYS A 103 -29.31 -5.78 1.14
CA LYS A 103 -28.85 -7.15 0.93
C LYS A 103 -27.52 -7.23 0.20
N SER A 104 -27.27 -6.33 -0.75
CA SER A 104 -26.05 -6.36 -1.56
C SER A 104 -25.62 -4.97 -1.99
N LEU A 105 -24.31 -4.74 -1.95
CA LEU A 105 -23.62 -3.59 -2.52
C LEU A 105 -22.55 -4.11 -3.49
N ALA A 106 -22.60 -3.67 -4.74
CA ALA A 106 -21.61 -3.99 -5.75
C ALA A 106 -21.10 -2.73 -6.48
N ILE A 107 -19.79 -2.62 -6.61
CA ILE A 107 -19.09 -1.63 -7.44
C ILE A 107 -18.24 -2.42 -8.43
N ASP A 108 -18.57 -2.32 -9.71
CA ASP A 108 -18.03 -3.20 -10.77
C ASP A 108 -17.63 -2.37 -12.00
N THR A 109 -16.44 -2.59 -12.55
CA THR A 109 -16.01 -1.94 -13.80
C THR A 109 -16.09 -0.41 -13.68
N VAL A 110 -15.50 0.14 -12.62
CA VAL A 110 -15.50 1.58 -12.35
C VAL A 110 -14.11 2.17 -12.60
N THR A 111 -14.06 3.29 -13.32
CA THR A 111 -12.83 4.06 -13.49
C THR A 111 -12.95 5.41 -12.80
N VAL A 112 -12.01 5.75 -11.92
CA VAL A 112 -11.95 7.04 -11.23
C VAL A 112 -10.64 7.76 -11.57
N GLY A 113 -10.74 9.04 -11.91
CA GLY A 113 -9.59 9.93 -12.11
C GLY A 113 -9.70 11.25 -11.34
N GLY A 114 -8.56 11.91 -11.10
CA GLY A 114 -8.50 13.35 -10.78
C GLY A 114 -8.81 13.78 -9.33
N PHE A 115 -8.89 12.83 -8.39
CA PHE A 115 -9.32 13.08 -7.00
C PHE A 115 -8.15 13.31 -6.03
N ALA A 116 -8.44 13.95 -4.89
CA ALA A 116 -7.47 14.26 -3.84
C ALA A 116 -7.84 13.69 -2.44
N GLY A 117 -9.08 13.24 -2.23
CA GLY A 117 -9.59 12.62 -1.00
C GLY A 117 -9.71 11.11 -1.14
N THR A 118 -10.87 10.52 -0.81
CA THR A 118 -11.12 9.07 -0.99
C THR A 118 -11.78 8.78 -2.33
N ALA A 119 -11.26 7.83 -3.10
CA ALA A 119 -11.87 7.48 -4.39
C ALA A 119 -13.25 6.85 -4.20
N ILE A 120 -13.35 5.86 -3.32
CA ILE A 120 -14.60 5.17 -2.99
C ILE A 120 -14.72 5.12 -1.48
N ASP A 121 -15.68 5.83 -0.92
CA ASP A 121 -15.99 5.84 0.51
C ASP A 121 -17.36 5.21 0.76
N VAL A 122 -17.39 4.13 1.54
CA VAL A 122 -18.61 3.39 1.87
C VAL A 122 -18.78 3.36 3.38
N ASN A 123 -19.73 4.13 3.89
CA ASN A 123 -20.08 4.19 5.31
C ASN A 123 -21.46 3.55 5.55
N LEU A 124 -21.46 2.42 6.25
CA LEU A 124 -22.67 1.67 6.59
C LEU A 124 -22.87 1.65 8.10
N THR A 125 -23.93 2.30 8.59
CA THR A 125 -24.24 2.34 10.02
C THR A 125 -25.62 1.76 10.30
N ASN A 126 -25.70 0.77 11.19
CA ASN A 126 -26.95 0.05 11.51
C ASN A 126 -27.66 -0.48 10.24
N VAL A 127 -26.89 -0.94 9.24
CA VAL A 127 -27.45 -1.57 8.05
C VAL A 127 -27.68 -3.05 8.36
N THR A 128 -28.83 -3.58 7.98
CA THR A 128 -29.26 -4.94 8.37
C THR A 128 -29.51 -5.82 7.15
N GLY A 129 -29.22 -7.11 7.31
CA GLY A 129 -29.45 -8.12 6.27
C GLY A 129 -28.46 -8.10 5.12
N LEU A 130 -27.31 -7.45 5.30
CA LEU A 130 -26.29 -7.30 4.27
C LEU A 130 -25.52 -8.60 4.08
N GLU A 131 -25.66 -9.16 2.89
CA GLU A 131 -25.01 -10.42 2.56
C GLU A 131 -23.69 -10.20 1.83
N THR A 132 -23.56 -9.14 1.03
CA THR A 132 -22.35 -8.92 0.21
C THR A 132 -22.00 -7.44 0.06
N ILE A 133 -20.71 -7.15 0.16
CA ILE A 133 -20.05 -5.95 -0.35
C ILE A 133 -19.00 -6.43 -1.35
N ALA A 134 -19.07 -6.00 -2.60
CA ALA A 134 -18.12 -6.37 -3.65
C ALA A 134 -17.59 -5.13 -4.37
N VAL A 135 -16.27 -5.04 -4.48
CA VAL A 135 -15.55 -4.04 -5.29
C VAL A 135 -14.67 -4.83 -6.27
N GLU A 136 -15.01 -4.80 -7.54
CA GLU A 136 -14.38 -5.60 -8.60
C GLU A 136 -14.10 -4.75 -9.85
N ASP A 137 -13.02 -5.06 -10.57
CA ASP A 137 -12.66 -4.40 -11.83
C ASP A 137 -12.59 -2.86 -11.70
N VAL A 138 -12.14 -2.36 -10.55
CA VAL A 138 -12.04 -0.92 -10.28
C VAL A 138 -10.64 -0.42 -10.59
N THR A 139 -10.56 0.62 -11.41
CA THR A 139 -9.30 1.33 -11.70
C THR A 139 -9.37 2.76 -11.16
N VAL A 140 -8.50 3.07 -10.20
CA VAL A 140 -8.40 4.38 -9.59
C VAL A 140 -7.05 5.01 -9.90
N SER A 141 -7.07 6.23 -10.45
CA SER A 141 -5.87 7.01 -10.77
C SER A 141 -5.94 8.39 -10.09
N GLY A 142 -5.07 8.63 -9.10
CA GLY A 142 -5.06 9.85 -8.30
C GLY A 142 -4.17 9.77 -7.07
N ASN A 143 -4.12 10.85 -6.30
CA ASN A 143 -3.17 11.02 -5.18
C ASN A 143 -3.83 10.84 -3.79
N GLY A 144 -5.09 10.44 -3.75
CA GLY A 144 -5.85 10.24 -2.52
C GLY A 144 -5.92 8.79 -2.05
N THR A 145 -6.70 8.53 -1.00
CA THR A 145 -7.00 7.18 -0.51
C THR A 145 -7.86 6.42 -1.52
N GLY A 146 -7.63 5.10 -1.67
CA GLY A 146 -8.37 4.29 -2.64
C GLY A 146 -9.78 3.96 -2.18
N VAL A 147 -9.98 2.74 -1.69
CA VAL A 147 -11.27 2.24 -1.23
C VAL A 147 -11.30 2.25 0.29
N THR A 148 -12.34 2.85 0.87
CA THR A 148 -12.64 2.78 2.29
C THR A 148 -14.00 2.13 2.50
N LEU A 149 -14.03 1.04 3.27
CA LEU A 149 -15.24 0.34 3.68
C LEU A 149 -15.35 0.42 5.21
N ASN A 150 -16.37 1.11 5.69
CA ASN A 150 -16.59 1.35 7.12
C ASN A 150 -17.93 0.77 7.57
N LEU A 151 -17.88 -0.30 8.38
CA LEU A 151 -19.04 -0.99 8.91
C LEU A 151 -19.17 -0.67 10.41
N VAL A 152 -20.28 -0.03 10.78
CA VAL A 152 -20.58 0.36 12.16
C VAL A 152 -21.90 -0.27 12.58
N ASN A 153 -21.86 -1.18 13.55
CA ASN A 153 -22.99 -2.04 13.95
C ASN A 153 -23.74 -2.61 12.72
N THR A 154 -22.97 -3.11 11.76
CA THR A 154 -23.45 -3.62 10.46
C THR A 154 -22.74 -4.92 10.17
N ASP A 155 -23.50 -6.01 10.08
CA ASP A 155 -22.98 -7.32 9.72
C ASP A 155 -22.95 -7.46 8.20
N ALA A 156 -21.87 -8.03 7.66
CA ALA A 156 -21.75 -8.43 6.27
C ALA A 156 -21.30 -9.89 6.17
N GLU A 157 -22.07 -10.75 5.48
CA GLU A 157 -21.65 -12.15 5.30
C GLU A 157 -20.35 -12.27 4.48
N ALA A 158 -20.15 -11.38 3.50
CA ALA A 158 -18.93 -11.34 2.70
C ALA A 158 -18.54 -9.91 2.29
N VAL A 159 -17.24 -9.62 2.34
CA VAL A 159 -16.62 -8.38 1.84
C VAL A 159 -15.50 -8.76 0.88
N THR A 160 -15.56 -8.30 -0.37
CA THR A 160 -14.54 -8.59 -1.38
C THR A 160 -14.02 -7.32 -2.06
N VAL A 161 -12.70 -7.23 -2.20
CA VAL A 161 -12.02 -6.24 -3.04
C VAL A 161 -11.07 -7.00 -3.96
N GLU A 162 -11.36 -7.00 -5.26
CA GLU A 162 -10.64 -7.85 -6.21
C GLU A 162 -10.45 -7.28 -7.62
N ASP A 163 -9.47 -7.85 -8.32
CA ASP A 163 -9.09 -7.53 -9.72
C ASP A 163 -9.02 -6.02 -10.00
N SER A 164 -8.52 -5.26 -9.03
CA SER A 164 -8.56 -3.80 -9.05
C SER A 164 -7.17 -3.17 -9.00
N VAL A 165 -7.06 -1.95 -9.54
CA VAL A 165 -5.87 -1.09 -9.46
C VAL A 165 -6.20 0.10 -8.57
N LEU A 166 -5.68 0.11 -7.34
CA LEU A 166 -6.13 0.98 -6.27
C LEU A 166 -4.96 1.73 -5.59
N PRO A 167 -5.15 2.97 -5.11
CA PRO A 167 -4.15 3.69 -4.32
C PRO A 167 -4.20 3.39 -2.81
N GLY A 168 -4.95 2.37 -2.40
CA GLY A 168 -5.07 1.91 -1.02
C GLY A 168 -6.40 1.21 -0.78
N VAL A 169 -6.46 0.35 0.23
CA VAL A 169 -7.69 -0.33 0.68
C VAL A 169 -7.77 -0.27 2.20
N ASN A 170 -8.84 0.28 2.74
CA ASN A 170 -9.12 0.30 4.17
C ASN A 170 -10.46 -0.39 4.44
N VAL A 171 -10.46 -1.40 5.29
CA VAL A 171 -11.67 -2.08 5.77
C VAL A 171 -11.73 -1.94 7.29
N THR A 172 -12.81 -1.35 7.78
CA THR A 172 -13.05 -1.14 9.21
C THR A 172 -14.36 -1.80 9.64
N ALA A 173 -14.32 -2.57 10.73
CA ALA A 173 -15.49 -3.10 11.41
C ALA A 173 -15.48 -2.65 12.89
N SER A 174 -16.57 -2.02 13.32
CA SER A 174 -16.68 -1.48 14.68
C SER A 174 -18.09 -1.63 15.25
N ALA A 175 -18.22 -1.37 16.56
CA ALA A 175 -19.49 -1.31 17.28
C ALA A 175 -20.36 -2.58 17.14
N GLY A 176 -19.76 -3.77 17.17
CA GLY A 176 -20.49 -5.03 17.07
C GLY A 176 -20.60 -5.61 15.65
N SER A 177 -20.04 -4.96 14.64
CA SER A 177 -20.08 -5.43 13.24
C SER A 177 -19.35 -6.75 13.05
N ILE A 178 -19.93 -7.66 12.28
CA ILE A 178 -19.31 -8.93 11.89
C ILE A 178 -19.02 -8.95 10.39
N ILE A 179 -17.78 -9.23 10.01
CA ILE A 179 -17.39 -9.60 8.65
C ILE A 179 -17.24 -11.12 8.61
N GLY A 180 -18.22 -11.83 8.05
CA GLY A 180 -18.22 -13.29 8.05
C GLY A 180 -17.14 -13.93 7.17
N ASN A 181 -16.74 -13.26 6.08
CA ASN A 181 -15.66 -13.66 5.20
C ASN A 181 -15.14 -12.46 4.39
N GLY A 182 -13.97 -11.96 4.72
CA GLY A 182 -13.32 -10.88 3.98
C GLY A 182 -12.23 -11.39 3.03
N VAL A 183 -12.17 -10.88 1.81
CA VAL A 183 -11.12 -11.23 0.84
C VAL A 183 -10.64 -10.01 0.07
N ILE A 184 -9.35 -9.72 0.15
CA ILE A 184 -8.64 -8.75 -0.69
C ILE A 184 -7.67 -9.54 -1.58
N THR A 185 -7.93 -9.62 -2.88
CA THR A 185 -7.17 -10.51 -3.77
C THR A 185 -7.00 -10.02 -5.19
N GLN A 186 -5.91 -10.42 -5.86
CA GLN A 186 -5.65 -10.10 -7.28
C GLN A 186 -5.61 -8.60 -7.57
N ASN A 187 -5.27 -7.78 -6.57
CA ASN A 187 -5.17 -6.33 -6.76
C ASN A 187 -3.73 -5.90 -7.06
N THR A 188 -3.63 -4.73 -7.70
CA THR A 188 -2.41 -3.92 -7.74
C THR A 188 -2.65 -2.68 -6.88
N ILE A 189 -2.04 -2.62 -5.71
CA ILE A 189 -2.22 -1.54 -4.74
C ILE A 189 -0.95 -0.69 -4.70
N ASN A 190 -1.05 0.54 -5.19
CA ASN A 190 0.07 1.48 -5.32
C ASN A 190 -0.27 2.80 -4.65
N THR A 191 0.12 2.96 -3.40
CA THR A 191 -0.33 4.11 -2.63
C THR A 191 0.48 5.37 -2.92
N PRO A 192 -0.14 6.55 -2.77
CA PRO A 192 0.56 7.81 -2.63
C PRO A 192 1.45 7.85 -1.37
N ALA A 193 2.30 8.87 -1.28
CA ALA A 193 3.12 9.10 -0.08
C ALA A 193 2.26 9.20 1.19
N ASN A 194 2.71 8.53 2.25
CA ASN A 194 2.14 8.56 3.60
C ASN A 194 0.76 7.88 3.74
N VAL A 195 0.41 6.99 2.81
CA VAL A 195 -0.82 6.16 2.84
C VAL A 195 -0.43 4.68 2.91
N GLU A 196 -1.04 3.93 3.82
CA GLU A 196 -0.91 2.47 3.95
C GLU A 196 -1.51 1.73 2.74
N GLY A 197 -0.95 0.56 2.41
CA GLY A 197 -1.42 -0.26 1.28
C GLY A 197 -2.78 -0.87 1.55
N VAL A 198 -2.81 -1.83 2.46
CA VAL A 198 -4.02 -2.47 2.97
C VAL A 198 -4.10 -2.21 4.47
N VAL A 199 -5.25 -1.73 4.93
CA VAL A 199 -5.56 -1.57 6.35
C VAL A 199 -6.78 -2.40 6.70
N LEU A 200 -6.66 -3.25 7.71
CA LEU A 200 -7.78 -3.92 8.35
C LEU A 200 -7.85 -3.42 9.80
N THR A 201 -8.97 -2.80 10.18
CA THR A 201 -9.19 -2.31 11.54
C THR A 201 -10.43 -2.96 12.15
N ILE A 202 -10.26 -3.71 13.25
CA ILE A 202 -11.34 -4.36 13.98
C ILE A 202 -11.34 -3.86 15.43
N ASP A 203 -12.43 -3.20 15.80
CA ASP A 203 -12.60 -2.60 17.13
C ASP A 203 -13.40 -3.50 18.07
N SER A 204 -13.39 -3.14 19.35
CA SER A 204 -13.98 -3.96 20.39
C SER A 204 -15.43 -4.33 20.14
N GLY A 205 -15.67 -5.65 20.21
CA GLY A 205 -16.97 -6.27 19.98
C GLY A 205 -17.29 -6.55 18.51
N ALA A 206 -16.46 -6.09 17.56
CA ALA A 206 -16.51 -6.51 16.16
C ALA A 206 -15.71 -7.81 15.92
N ASP A 207 -15.93 -8.42 14.76
CA ASP A 207 -15.34 -9.70 14.36
C ASP A 207 -15.04 -9.69 12.84
N ALA A 208 -13.91 -10.27 12.45
CA ALA A 208 -13.52 -10.52 11.07
C ALA A 208 -12.78 -11.86 10.90
N ASP A 209 -13.30 -12.91 11.53
CA ASP A 209 -12.81 -14.27 11.36
C ASP A 209 -12.68 -14.67 9.88
N ASN A 210 -11.60 -15.38 9.56
CA ASN A 210 -11.25 -15.84 8.21
C ASN A 210 -11.08 -14.71 7.18
N PHE A 211 -10.66 -13.51 7.61
CA PHE A 211 -10.26 -12.47 6.67
C PHE A 211 -8.98 -12.86 5.92
N HIS A 212 -8.98 -12.72 4.60
CA HIS A 212 -7.88 -13.12 3.73
C HIS A 212 -7.35 -11.94 2.91
N ILE A 213 -6.03 -11.73 2.93
CA ILE A 213 -5.30 -10.83 2.02
C ILE A 213 -4.37 -11.72 1.21
N ILE A 214 -4.78 -12.10 0.00
CA ILE A 214 -4.14 -13.18 -0.74
C ILE A 214 -3.95 -12.90 -2.22
N ASP A 215 -2.89 -13.44 -2.82
CA ASP A 215 -2.66 -13.41 -4.27
C ASP A 215 -2.72 -12.00 -4.87
N ASN A 216 -2.38 -10.95 -4.10
CA ASN A 216 -2.28 -9.59 -4.64
C ASN A 216 -0.97 -9.45 -5.42
N TYR A 217 -1.08 -8.93 -6.64
CA TYR A 217 0.03 -8.81 -7.57
C TYR A 217 1.10 -7.83 -7.07
N GLN A 218 0.68 -6.83 -6.30
CA GLN A 218 1.55 -5.81 -5.73
C GLN A 218 0.81 -5.07 -4.60
N ILE A 219 1.46 -4.88 -3.45
CA ILE A 219 1.02 -4.00 -2.36
C ILE A 219 2.20 -3.09 -1.97
N GLN A 220 2.13 -1.83 -2.36
CA GLN A 220 3.19 -0.84 -2.19
C GLN A 220 2.70 0.39 -1.44
N SER A 221 3.50 0.88 -0.48
CA SER A 221 3.11 1.95 0.43
C SER A 221 4.24 2.92 0.79
N LEU A 222 4.29 4.11 0.19
CA LEU A 222 5.42 5.01 0.45
C LEU A 222 5.36 5.62 1.86
N ASN A 223 6.43 5.40 2.66
CA ASN A 223 6.58 5.88 4.04
C ASN A 223 5.58 5.32 5.08
N ARG A 224 4.84 4.25 4.73
CA ARG A 224 3.85 3.59 5.59
C ARG A 224 3.92 2.08 5.42
N ASP A 225 3.27 1.36 6.34
CA ASP A 225 3.14 -0.10 6.25
C ASP A 225 2.37 -0.53 5.01
N ALA A 226 2.85 -1.60 4.36
CA ALA A 226 2.18 -2.12 3.16
C ALA A 226 0.89 -2.85 3.52
N ILE A 227 0.93 -3.63 4.60
CA ILE A 227 -0.26 -4.19 5.23
C ILE A 227 -0.23 -3.82 6.71
N LEU A 228 -1.28 -3.18 7.20
CA LEU A 228 -1.50 -2.86 8.61
C LEU A 228 -2.76 -3.56 9.11
N ILE A 229 -2.62 -4.35 10.16
CA ILE A 229 -3.71 -5.01 10.87
C ILE A 229 -3.82 -4.38 12.26
N ASN A 230 -4.90 -3.65 12.53
CA ASN A 230 -5.19 -3.04 13.82
C ASN A 230 -6.33 -3.80 14.50
N LEU A 231 -6.05 -4.49 15.61
CA LEU A 231 -7.06 -5.17 16.41
C LEU A 231 -7.07 -4.58 17.82
N THR A 232 -8.22 -4.08 18.27
CA THR A 232 -8.38 -3.48 19.61
C THR A 232 -9.56 -4.09 20.34
N GLY A 233 -9.32 -4.92 21.35
CA GLY A 233 -10.39 -5.56 22.12
C GLY A 233 -11.29 -6.48 21.28
N ALA A 234 -10.75 -6.99 20.17
CA ALA A 234 -11.42 -7.83 19.19
C ALA A 234 -10.59 -9.10 18.95
N ASP A 235 -11.20 -10.25 19.21
CA ASP A 235 -10.60 -11.54 18.90
C ASP A 235 -10.70 -11.75 17.39
N THR A 236 -9.67 -12.33 16.77
CA THR A 236 -9.72 -12.68 15.34
C THR A 236 -9.08 -14.05 15.13
N ASP A 237 -9.80 -14.94 14.46
CA ASP A 237 -9.37 -16.29 14.12
C ASP A 237 -9.22 -16.47 12.61
N GLY A 238 -8.18 -17.20 12.19
CA GLY A 238 -8.05 -17.63 10.80
C GLY A 238 -7.63 -16.54 9.80
N LEU A 239 -7.06 -15.43 10.26
CA LEU A 239 -6.49 -14.40 9.39
C LEU A 239 -5.41 -15.01 8.48
N ARG A 240 -5.54 -14.83 7.16
CA ARG A 240 -4.58 -15.35 6.18
C ARG A 240 -3.98 -14.22 5.36
N ILE A 241 -2.66 -14.10 5.36
CA ILE A 241 -1.90 -13.20 4.48
C ILE A 241 -0.94 -14.04 3.65
N ALA A 242 -1.27 -14.32 2.40
CA ALA A 242 -0.50 -15.30 1.62
C ALA A 242 -0.34 -14.98 0.15
N ASN A 243 0.78 -15.41 -0.44
CA ASN A 243 1.07 -15.28 -1.88
C ASN A 243 1.03 -13.83 -2.39
N ASN A 244 1.28 -12.84 -1.53
CA ASN A 244 1.32 -11.45 -1.95
C ASN A 244 2.73 -11.04 -2.36
N VAL A 245 2.84 -10.10 -3.28
CA VAL A 245 4.06 -9.32 -3.51
C VAL A 245 3.94 -8.02 -2.71
N ILE A 246 4.71 -7.92 -1.63
CA ILE A 246 4.59 -6.87 -0.61
C ILE A 246 5.87 -6.05 -0.56
N GLY A 247 5.68 -4.77 -0.30
CA GLY A 247 6.71 -3.90 0.19
C GLY A 247 7.03 -2.81 -0.81
N ASN A 248 7.53 -1.71 -0.28
CA ASN A 248 8.14 -0.68 -1.09
C ASN A 248 9.29 -1.30 -1.86
N GLU A 249 9.41 -1.00 -3.14
CA GLU A 249 10.55 -1.49 -3.92
C GLU A 249 11.89 -1.32 -3.18
N PRO A 250 12.83 -2.27 -3.33
CA PRO A 250 14.23 -2.02 -3.03
C PRO A 250 14.71 -0.86 -3.90
N GLY A 251 14.80 0.33 -3.30
CA GLY A 251 15.06 1.56 -4.04
C GLY A 251 13.81 2.05 -4.77
N ALA A 252 13.26 3.19 -4.37
CA ALA A 252 13.29 4.45 -5.12
C ALA A 252 13.48 4.48 -6.66
N ASP A 253 13.41 3.37 -7.38
CA ASP A 253 13.86 3.23 -8.76
C ASP A 253 15.37 3.48 -8.94
N VAL A 254 16.12 3.48 -7.84
CA VAL A 254 17.58 3.61 -7.80
C VAL A 254 18.15 2.80 -6.64
N LEU A 255 19.35 2.26 -6.85
CA LEU A 255 20.22 1.76 -5.78
C LEU A 255 21.43 2.68 -5.71
N PHE A 256 21.72 3.26 -4.54
CA PHE A 256 22.95 3.99 -4.31
C PHE A 256 23.67 3.46 -3.06
N ARG A 257 24.96 3.18 -3.17
CA ARG A 257 25.78 2.59 -2.10
C ARG A 257 27.14 3.27 -2.03
N ALA A 258 27.61 3.45 -0.80
CA ALA A 258 28.96 3.87 -0.47
C ALA A 258 29.57 2.83 0.47
N THR A 259 30.69 2.23 0.09
CA THR A 259 31.27 1.11 0.87
C THR A 259 32.72 1.35 1.16
N GLY A 260 33.15 1.13 2.40
CA GLY A 260 34.55 1.29 2.75
C GLY A 260 35.03 2.73 2.65
N ASP A 261 36.34 2.89 2.51
CA ASP A 261 37.02 4.19 2.51
C ASP A 261 36.71 4.98 1.22
N THR A 262 36.11 6.17 1.36
CA THR A 262 35.66 7.01 0.24
C THR A 262 36.82 7.49 -0.64
N PHE A 263 38.06 7.48 -0.13
CA PHE A 263 39.25 7.85 -0.91
C PHE A 263 39.56 6.83 -2.02
N VAL A 264 39.29 5.53 -1.78
CA VAL A 264 39.74 4.43 -2.66
C VAL A 264 38.64 3.49 -3.13
N GLN A 265 37.46 3.53 -2.53
CA GLN A 265 36.35 2.68 -2.93
C GLN A 265 35.33 3.48 -3.74
N PRO A 266 34.83 2.93 -4.85
CA PRO A 266 33.83 3.60 -5.64
C PRO A 266 32.47 3.62 -4.92
N PHE A 267 31.78 4.73 -5.09
CA PHE A 267 30.34 4.82 -4.94
C PHE A 267 29.68 4.08 -6.11
N GLN A 268 28.59 3.38 -5.83
CA GLN A 268 27.83 2.64 -6.83
C GLN A 268 26.41 3.18 -6.91
N LEU A 269 25.99 3.58 -8.11
CA LEU A 269 24.65 4.04 -8.42
C LEU A 269 24.07 3.16 -9.53
N THR A 270 22.88 2.58 -9.34
CA THR A 270 22.18 1.79 -10.36
C THR A 270 20.80 2.39 -10.59
N ASN A 271 20.43 2.58 -11.86
CA ASN A 271 19.07 2.97 -12.23
C ASN A 271 18.20 1.70 -12.26
N ASN A 272 17.29 1.56 -11.30
CA ASN A 272 16.34 0.45 -11.21
C ASN A 272 14.92 0.86 -11.63
N GLY A 273 14.78 1.95 -12.37
CA GLY A 273 13.50 2.48 -12.80
C GLY A 273 12.73 1.55 -13.72
N ARG A 274 11.53 1.99 -14.07
CA ARG A 274 10.57 1.19 -14.83
C ARG A 274 10.15 1.93 -16.09
N ASN A 275 9.58 1.21 -17.06
CA ASN A 275 8.92 1.83 -18.21
C ASN A 275 9.78 2.76 -19.09
N GLY A 276 11.10 2.56 -19.11
CA GLY A 276 12.03 3.37 -19.91
C GLY A 276 12.47 4.69 -19.27
N GLU A 277 12.18 4.90 -17.98
CA GLU A 277 12.64 6.06 -17.20
C GLU A 277 14.17 6.24 -17.27
N LEU A 278 14.60 7.48 -17.51
CA LEU A 278 16.00 7.88 -17.51
C LEU A 278 16.35 8.60 -16.22
N LEU A 279 17.41 8.17 -15.53
CA LEU A 279 17.95 8.94 -14.42
C LEU A 279 18.74 10.12 -14.98
N THR A 280 18.31 11.35 -14.70
CA THR A 280 18.89 12.58 -15.26
C THR A 280 19.72 13.36 -14.26
N GLN A 281 19.48 13.18 -12.95
CA GLN A 281 20.29 13.83 -11.92
C GLN A 281 20.43 12.97 -10.66
N PHE A 282 21.58 13.07 -10.02
CA PHE A 282 21.85 12.61 -8.66
C PHE A 282 22.42 13.76 -7.83
N GLN A 283 22.04 13.85 -6.57
CA GLN A 283 22.62 14.77 -5.61
C GLN A 283 22.92 14.06 -4.28
N LEU A 284 24.08 14.35 -3.70
CA LEU A 284 24.48 13.95 -2.35
C LEU A 284 24.81 15.20 -1.53
N ASP A 285 24.09 15.40 -0.43
CA ASP A 285 24.22 16.54 0.49
C ASP A 285 24.79 16.09 1.84
N LEU A 286 26.00 16.57 2.14
CA LEU A 286 26.77 16.27 3.35
C LEU A 286 26.63 17.36 4.44
N THR A 287 25.82 18.39 4.20
CA THR A 287 25.74 19.59 5.04
C THR A 287 25.39 19.26 6.49
N SER A 288 24.50 18.30 6.72
CA SER A 288 24.07 17.84 8.05
C SER A 288 25.15 17.10 8.83
N LEU A 289 26.17 16.59 8.15
CA LEU A 289 27.21 15.73 8.73
C LEU A 289 28.50 16.49 9.08
N GLY A 290 28.64 17.74 8.64
CA GLY A 290 29.90 18.49 8.78
C GLY A 290 31.05 17.87 7.97
N LEU A 291 30.71 17.21 6.86
CA LEU A 291 31.66 16.66 5.90
C LEU A 291 31.70 17.54 4.63
N VAL A 292 32.77 17.39 3.86
CA VAL A 292 33.03 18.09 2.59
C VAL A 292 33.66 17.14 1.58
N PHE A 293 33.42 17.35 0.30
CA PHE A 293 34.16 16.70 -0.77
C PHE A 293 35.55 17.35 -0.91
N ASP A 294 36.63 16.61 -0.68
CA ASP A 294 38.00 17.10 -0.84
C ASP A 294 38.55 16.79 -2.25
N THR A 295 38.52 17.79 -3.11
CA THR A 295 39.08 17.70 -4.47
C THR A 295 40.43 18.41 -4.59
N GLY A 296 41.04 18.77 -3.45
CA GLY A 296 42.31 19.48 -3.35
C GLY A 296 43.54 18.63 -3.68
N ALA A 297 44.72 19.15 -3.33
CA ALA A 297 45.99 18.50 -3.63
C ALA A 297 46.24 17.22 -2.82
N ASP A 298 45.65 17.14 -1.62
CA ASP A 298 45.77 16.01 -0.71
C ASP A 298 44.56 15.05 -0.80
N GLY A 299 43.48 15.47 -1.47
CA GLY A 299 42.28 14.69 -1.70
C GLY A 299 42.22 14.02 -3.08
N LYS A 300 41.01 13.68 -3.52
CA LYS A 300 40.76 12.99 -4.81
C LYS A 300 39.59 13.65 -5.56
N PRO A 301 39.83 14.09 -6.82
CA PRO A 301 38.76 14.67 -7.63
C PRO A 301 37.74 13.61 -8.03
N PHE A 302 36.52 14.06 -8.35
CA PHE A 302 35.49 13.21 -8.94
C PHE A 302 36.05 12.46 -10.15
N THR A 303 36.02 11.13 -10.07
CA THR A 303 36.60 10.26 -11.09
C THR A 303 35.61 9.15 -11.42
N ILE A 304 35.20 9.07 -12.68
CA ILE A 304 34.35 7.97 -13.15
C ILE A 304 35.20 6.69 -13.21
N VAL A 305 34.78 5.66 -12.49
CA VAL A 305 35.41 4.34 -12.49
C VAL A 305 34.75 3.43 -13.52
N ASN A 306 33.42 3.48 -13.60
CA ASN A 306 32.63 2.69 -14.54
C ASN A 306 31.40 3.47 -15.00
N GLY A 307 31.19 3.52 -16.33
CA GLY A 307 30.12 4.29 -16.97
C GLY A 307 28.97 3.45 -17.53
N GLY A 308 28.81 2.19 -17.14
CA GLY A 308 27.75 1.32 -17.68
C GLY A 308 28.01 0.80 -19.10
N GLY A 309 27.10 -0.05 -19.60
CA GLY A 309 27.22 -0.77 -20.87
C GLY A 309 26.84 0.06 -22.12
N SER A 310 26.14 1.18 -21.94
CA SER A 310 25.84 2.23 -22.93
C SER A 310 26.54 3.53 -22.50
N PRO A 311 26.75 4.57 -23.35
CA PRO A 311 27.58 5.71 -22.96
C PRO A 311 26.80 6.63 -22.01
N ILE A 312 26.76 6.28 -20.72
CA ILE A 312 26.34 7.21 -19.67
C ILE A 312 27.34 8.37 -19.69
N VAL A 313 26.83 9.57 -19.95
CA VAL A 313 27.60 10.80 -19.80
C VAL A 313 27.22 11.39 -18.45
N ALA A 314 28.20 11.61 -17.59
CA ALA A 314 28.03 12.22 -16.28
C ALA A 314 28.82 13.53 -16.20
N ALA A 315 28.22 14.57 -15.62
CA ALA A 315 28.86 15.85 -15.37
C ALA A 315 28.65 16.25 -13.91
N GLU A 316 29.74 16.41 -13.16
CA GLU A 316 29.70 16.78 -11.76
C GLU A 316 29.69 18.30 -11.55
N ASN A 317 29.05 18.73 -10.48
CA ASN A 317 29.10 20.09 -9.98
C ASN A 317 29.11 20.06 -8.44
N LEU A 318 30.10 20.75 -7.84
CA LEU A 318 30.18 20.91 -6.39
C LEU A 318 29.64 22.28 -5.98
N SER A 319 28.93 22.33 -4.85
CA SER A 319 28.53 23.59 -4.23
C SER A 319 29.75 24.42 -3.82
N SER A 320 29.56 25.73 -3.63
CA SER A 320 30.66 26.65 -3.27
C SER A 320 31.38 26.33 -1.96
N ASN A 321 30.73 25.57 -1.07
CA ASN A 321 31.28 25.09 0.19
C ASN A 321 31.71 23.61 0.14
N ASN A 322 31.70 22.98 -1.04
CA ASN A 322 32.02 21.57 -1.26
C ASN A 322 31.21 20.59 -0.40
N GLN A 323 29.97 20.93 -0.01
CA GLN A 323 29.13 20.04 0.80
C GLN A 323 28.05 19.32 0.01
N ILE A 324 27.75 19.79 -1.19
CA ILE A 324 26.74 19.21 -2.06
C ILE A 324 27.40 18.85 -3.39
N LEU A 325 27.30 17.58 -3.77
CA LEU A 325 27.66 17.08 -5.08
C LEU A 325 26.36 16.89 -5.87
N THR A 326 26.28 17.52 -7.04
CA THR A 326 25.26 17.21 -8.06
C THR A 326 25.95 16.57 -9.25
N VAL A 327 25.36 15.50 -9.79
CA VAL A 327 25.81 14.83 -11.01
C VAL A 327 24.64 14.79 -11.98
N ASP A 328 24.80 15.44 -13.12
CA ASP A 328 23.83 15.40 -14.22
C ASP A 328 24.19 14.26 -15.17
N PHE A 329 23.19 13.51 -15.61
CA PHE A 329 23.35 12.34 -16.46
C PHE A 329 22.67 12.53 -17.82
N THR A 330 23.27 11.94 -18.85
CA THR A 330 22.61 11.69 -20.14
C THR A 330 22.77 10.21 -20.49
N GLY A 331 21.65 9.57 -20.82
CA GLY A 331 21.63 8.17 -21.26
C GLY A 331 21.77 7.14 -20.15
N PHE A 332 21.50 7.50 -18.89
CA PHE A 332 21.49 6.56 -17.77
C PHE A 332 20.16 5.78 -17.73
N THR A 333 20.12 4.65 -18.43
CA THR A 333 18.92 3.84 -18.62
C THR A 333 18.75 2.76 -17.55
N ILE A 334 17.57 2.15 -17.51
CA ILE A 334 17.19 1.09 -16.56
C ILE A 334 18.16 -0.10 -16.64
N GLY A 335 18.58 -0.58 -15.47
CA GLY A 335 19.45 -1.73 -15.28
C GLY A 335 20.95 -1.40 -15.43
N GLU A 336 21.30 -0.16 -15.74
CA GLU A 336 22.70 0.25 -15.80
C GLU A 336 23.24 0.64 -14.42
N THR A 337 24.55 0.52 -14.26
CA THR A 337 25.27 0.91 -13.05
C THR A 337 26.38 1.90 -13.42
N PHE A 338 26.44 3.00 -12.68
CA PHE A 338 27.45 4.04 -12.73
C PHE A 338 28.28 4.01 -11.43
N GLU A 339 29.60 4.04 -11.55
CA GLU A 339 30.53 4.02 -10.42
C GLU A 339 31.50 5.19 -10.51
N PHE A 340 31.68 5.89 -9.40
CA PHE A 340 32.58 7.02 -9.30
C PHE A 340 33.31 7.04 -7.96
N GLU A 341 34.46 7.69 -7.93
CA GLU A 341 35.24 7.94 -6.71
C GLU A 341 35.33 9.44 -6.49
N ILE A 342 35.25 9.86 -5.23
CA ILE A 342 35.50 11.23 -4.79
C ILE A 342 35.87 11.18 -3.32
N ASP A 343 36.90 11.93 -2.93
CA ASP A 343 37.30 11.97 -1.53
C ASP A 343 36.33 12.81 -0.69
N ILE A 344 36.10 12.37 0.54
CA ILE A 344 35.28 13.05 1.52
C ILE A 344 36.09 13.17 2.79
N ASP A 345 36.14 14.38 3.32
CA ASP A 345 36.84 14.73 4.54
C ASP A 345 35.94 15.46 5.51
N ARG A 346 36.44 15.70 6.71
CA ARG A 346 35.77 16.60 7.65
C ARG A 346 35.92 18.04 7.18
N ALA A 347 34.83 18.80 7.28
CA ALA A 347 34.84 20.23 7.00
C ALA A 347 35.96 20.93 7.76
N ALA A 348 36.50 21.98 7.15
CA ALA A 348 37.66 22.69 7.65
C ALA A 348 37.51 23.13 9.11
N ASP A 349 38.60 23.03 9.87
CA ASP A 349 38.71 23.77 11.14
C ASP A 349 38.60 25.28 10.81
N PRO A 350 37.78 26.05 11.54
CA PRO A 350 37.70 27.51 11.40
C PRO A 350 39.05 28.24 11.40
N ILE A 351 40.12 27.60 11.86
CA ILE A 351 41.47 28.15 11.96
C ILE A 351 42.32 27.89 10.70
N THR A 352 42.14 26.76 10.01
CA THR A 352 43.03 26.34 8.90
C THR A 352 42.43 26.51 7.51
N ASP A 353 41.10 26.73 7.41
CA ASP A 353 40.37 26.95 6.15
C ASP A 353 40.70 25.90 5.06
N SER A 354 41.06 24.69 5.49
CA SER A 354 41.36 23.53 4.67
C SER A 354 40.66 22.32 5.30
N PRO A 355 40.07 21.41 4.50
CA PRO A 355 39.52 20.15 5.01
C PRO A 355 40.53 19.44 5.92
N ILE A 356 40.03 18.69 6.90
CA ILE A 356 40.88 17.94 7.83
C ILE A 356 41.01 16.51 7.30
N PRO A 357 42.20 16.10 6.80
CA PRO A 357 42.40 14.76 6.25
C PRO A 357 42.03 13.70 7.27
N THR A 358 40.95 12.98 7.01
CA THR A 358 40.36 11.99 7.91
C THR A 358 39.81 10.84 7.06
N PRO A 359 40.16 9.58 7.36
CA PRO A 359 39.50 8.45 6.70
C PRO A 359 37.99 8.50 6.96
N ILE A 360 37.21 8.74 5.91
CA ILE A 360 35.75 8.69 5.93
C ILE A 360 35.33 7.39 5.25
N PHE A 361 34.49 6.62 5.95
CA PHE A 361 33.95 5.37 5.44
C PHE A 361 32.49 5.55 5.01
N GLY A 362 31.99 4.62 4.21
CA GLY A 362 30.59 4.62 3.77
C GLY A 362 29.59 4.77 4.92
N ASN A 363 29.81 4.10 6.04
CA ASN A 363 28.95 4.21 7.23
C ASN A 363 29.02 5.59 7.93
N ASP A 364 30.05 6.40 7.68
CA ASP A 364 30.13 7.78 8.18
C ASP A 364 29.22 8.73 7.38
N LEU A 365 28.68 8.28 6.25
CA LEU A 365 27.74 9.04 5.42
C LEU A 365 26.27 8.87 5.84
N ILE A 366 25.98 8.03 6.84
CA ILE A 366 24.60 7.82 7.33
C ILE A 366 23.98 9.15 7.77
N GLY A 367 22.79 9.46 7.24
CA GLY A 367 22.09 10.73 7.43
C GLY A 367 22.43 11.83 6.42
N ALA A 368 23.33 11.58 5.47
CA ALA A 368 23.52 12.46 4.31
C ALA A 368 22.25 12.48 3.45
N GLY A 369 21.84 13.65 3.00
CA GLY A 369 20.70 13.82 2.11
C GLY A 369 21.03 13.32 0.71
N VAL A 370 20.06 12.69 0.05
CA VAL A 370 20.23 12.19 -1.32
C VAL A 370 19.01 12.52 -2.14
N ASN A 371 19.19 13.00 -3.36
CA ASN A 371 18.11 13.26 -4.31
C ASN A 371 18.42 12.69 -5.69
N PHE A 372 17.39 12.21 -6.36
CA PHE A 372 17.44 11.68 -7.72
C PHE A 372 16.34 12.33 -8.55
N GLU A 373 16.65 12.69 -9.78
CA GLU A 373 15.65 13.18 -10.74
C GLU A 373 15.64 12.30 -11.98
N PHE A 374 14.43 11.96 -12.44
CA PHE A 374 14.19 11.20 -13.64
C PHE A 374 13.45 12.03 -14.68
N ASP A 375 13.74 11.76 -15.95
CA ASP A 375 13.09 12.34 -17.12
C ASP A 375 12.91 13.87 -17.00
N ASP A 376 14.00 14.56 -16.63
CA ASP A 376 14.06 16.02 -16.44
C ASP A 376 13.05 16.56 -15.41
N GLY A 377 12.92 15.87 -14.27
CA GLY A 377 12.13 16.31 -13.12
C GLY A 377 10.66 15.87 -13.14
N ALA A 378 10.27 15.02 -14.10
CA ALA A 378 8.96 14.38 -14.09
C ALA A 378 8.74 13.50 -12.85
N LYS A 379 9.84 12.94 -12.33
CA LYS A 379 9.87 12.15 -11.10
C LYS A 379 11.10 12.52 -10.30
N VAL A 380 10.89 12.78 -9.01
CA VAL A 380 11.94 13.11 -8.05
C VAL A 380 11.89 12.14 -6.90
N VAL A 381 13.06 11.60 -6.55
CA VAL A 381 13.21 10.64 -5.47
C VAL A 381 14.26 11.14 -4.48
N ALA A 382 13.78 11.66 -3.36
CA ALA A 382 14.62 12.17 -2.28
C ALA A 382 14.65 11.21 -1.09
N GLY A 383 15.72 11.24 -0.31
CA GLY A 383 15.92 10.44 0.87
C GLY A 383 17.26 10.71 1.56
N GLN A 384 17.81 9.69 2.18
CA GLN A 384 19.06 9.78 2.94
C GLN A 384 19.85 8.47 2.93
N MET A 385 21.12 8.55 3.25
CA MET A 385 21.95 7.36 3.46
C MET A 385 21.61 6.69 4.81
N ILE A 386 21.50 5.37 4.82
CA ILE A 386 21.29 4.50 5.99
C ILE A 386 22.39 3.44 6.06
N GLY A 387 22.56 2.77 7.20
CA GLY A 387 23.56 1.71 7.33
C GLY A 387 23.31 0.55 6.35
N ASP A 388 24.39 0.02 5.75
CA ASP A 388 24.29 -1.16 4.90
C ASP A 388 24.27 -2.43 5.76
N VAL A 389 23.20 -3.22 5.68
CA VAL A 389 23.02 -4.45 6.47
C VAL A 389 24.00 -5.56 6.07
N ASP A 390 24.51 -5.52 4.83
CA ASP A 390 25.43 -6.53 4.30
C ASP A 390 26.90 -6.13 4.51
N ILE A 391 27.17 -4.84 4.74
CA ILE A 391 28.51 -4.25 4.74
C ILE A 391 28.70 -3.33 5.94
N PHE A 392 29.43 -3.82 6.94
CA PHE A 392 29.65 -3.12 8.22
C PHE A 392 30.16 -1.67 8.09
N ASN A 393 31.03 -1.39 7.10
CA ASN A 393 31.58 -0.07 6.83
C ASN A 393 30.92 0.61 5.62
N GLY A 394 29.68 0.24 5.31
CA GLY A 394 28.92 0.75 4.18
C GLY A 394 27.67 1.51 4.61
N SER A 395 27.18 2.31 3.68
CA SER A 395 25.84 2.88 3.71
C SER A 395 25.16 2.70 2.36
N MET A 396 23.83 2.70 2.38
CA MET A 396 23.00 2.66 1.18
C MET A 396 21.93 3.73 1.25
N PHE A 397 21.44 4.16 0.09
CA PHE A 397 20.34 5.09 0.00
C PHE A 397 19.01 4.44 0.40
N ALA A 398 18.22 5.18 1.17
CA ALA A 398 16.81 4.93 1.41
C ALA A 398 15.99 6.20 1.17
N ARG A 399 14.82 6.05 0.54
CA ARG A 399 13.91 7.16 0.22
C ARG A 399 13.25 7.76 1.46
N GLY A 400 12.98 9.08 1.45
CA GLY A 400 12.25 9.85 2.47
C GLY A 400 13.14 10.74 3.37
N ALA A 401 12.73 12.00 3.59
CA ALA A 401 13.38 12.91 4.54
C ALA A 401 12.69 12.79 5.92
N SER A 402 13.47 12.50 6.96
CA SER A 402 13.07 12.22 8.34
C SER A 402 12.54 10.81 8.61
N ALA A 403 13.29 10.14 9.49
CA ALA A 403 13.02 8.85 10.13
C ALA A 403 13.07 7.62 9.22
N ALA A 404 13.96 6.68 9.56
CA ALA A 404 13.49 5.33 9.73
C ALA A 404 12.28 5.39 10.69
N LEU A 405 11.10 5.68 10.15
CA LEU A 405 9.91 5.05 10.71
C LEU A 405 10.15 3.56 10.43
N ASP A 406 9.93 2.73 11.44
CA ASP A 406 9.90 1.30 11.26
C ASP A 406 8.74 1.01 10.29
N ILE A 407 9.03 1.04 8.99
CA ILE A 407 8.07 0.75 7.93
C ILE A 407 8.14 -0.74 7.70
N HIS A 408 7.02 -1.41 7.89
CA HIS A 408 6.92 -2.85 7.83
C HIS A 408 6.28 -3.32 6.53
N GLY A 409 6.59 -4.55 6.13
CA GLY A 409 5.84 -5.21 5.07
C GLY A 409 4.44 -5.53 5.57
N ILE A 410 4.38 -6.26 6.68
CA ILE A 410 3.15 -6.59 7.39
C ILE A 410 3.33 -6.16 8.85
N ASN A 411 2.43 -5.31 9.34
CA ASN A 411 2.40 -4.86 10.72
C ASN A 411 1.10 -5.32 11.39
N PHE A 412 1.22 -6.03 12.50
CA PHE A 412 0.11 -6.36 13.39
C PHE A 412 0.21 -5.49 14.64
N ASN A 413 -0.73 -4.58 14.81
CA ASN A 413 -0.90 -3.77 16.01
C ASN A 413 -2.09 -4.32 16.81
N LEU A 414 -1.78 -5.01 17.90
CA LEU A 414 -2.75 -5.76 18.69
C LEU A 414 -2.79 -5.19 20.11
N ASP A 415 -3.97 -4.75 20.55
CA ASP A 415 -4.19 -4.33 21.94
C ASP A 415 -5.38 -5.07 22.54
N ASN A 416 -5.11 -5.91 23.54
CA ASN A 416 -6.11 -6.79 24.17
C ASN A 416 -6.91 -7.58 23.12
N ALA A 417 -6.20 -8.10 22.12
CA ALA A 417 -6.77 -8.70 20.91
C ALA A 417 -6.04 -10.02 20.60
N PRO A 418 -6.51 -11.14 21.17
CA PRO A 418 -6.06 -12.47 20.78
C PRO A 418 -6.18 -12.70 19.28
N LEU A 419 -5.09 -13.18 18.67
CA LEU A 419 -5.00 -13.50 17.25
C LEU A 419 -4.67 -14.98 17.10
N THR A 420 -5.63 -15.79 16.65
CA THR A 420 -5.48 -17.25 16.57
C THR A 420 -5.54 -17.77 15.13
N ASN A 421 -4.94 -18.96 14.94
CA ASN A 421 -4.89 -19.67 13.65
C ASN A 421 -4.47 -18.80 12.45
N THR A 422 -3.57 -17.83 12.69
CA THR A 422 -3.10 -16.94 11.63
C THR A 422 -2.11 -17.65 10.72
N ASP A 423 -2.21 -17.44 9.41
CA ASP A 423 -1.31 -18.00 8.40
C ASP A 423 -0.69 -16.88 7.57
N ILE A 424 0.63 -16.73 7.67
CA ILE A 424 1.42 -15.81 6.87
C ILE A 424 2.37 -16.65 6.01
N SER A 425 2.02 -16.90 4.75
CA SER A 425 2.77 -17.85 3.93
C SER A 425 3.04 -17.38 2.51
N ASN A 426 4.23 -17.68 1.99
CA ASN A 426 4.63 -17.43 0.60
C ASN A 426 4.52 -15.95 0.16
N ASN A 427 4.67 -15.00 1.08
CA ASN A 427 4.73 -13.59 0.70
C ASN A 427 6.14 -13.25 0.22
N THR A 428 6.23 -12.54 -0.89
CA THR A 428 7.49 -11.93 -1.33
C THR A 428 7.55 -10.53 -0.74
N ILE A 429 8.34 -10.32 0.31
CA ILE A 429 8.48 -9.03 0.99
C ILE A 429 9.83 -8.40 0.65
N THR A 430 9.83 -7.22 0.04
CA THR A 430 11.06 -6.51 -0.36
C THR A 430 11.05 -5.04 0.05
N GLY A 431 12.23 -4.44 0.22
CA GLY A 431 12.43 -2.98 0.36
C GLY A 431 11.71 -2.27 1.51
N VAL A 432 11.43 -3.00 2.60
CA VAL A 432 10.93 -2.43 3.86
C VAL A 432 12.11 -2.00 4.74
N SER A 433 12.02 -0.83 5.38
CA SER A 433 13.11 -0.31 6.25
C SER A 433 13.08 -0.88 7.67
N GLY A 434 11.90 -1.35 8.13
CA GLY A 434 11.71 -2.05 9.39
C GLY A 434 11.71 -3.57 9.20
N HIS A 435 10.78 -4.25 9.86
CA HIS A 435 10.59 -5.69 9.73
C HIS A 435 9.76 -6.08 8.50
N GLY A 436 10.09 -7.23 7.88
CA GLY A 436 9.22 -7.86 6.89
C GLY A 436 7.83 -8.16 7.46
N VAL A 437 7.81 -8.71 8.68
CA VAL A 437 6.62 -8.92 9.49
C VAL A 437 6.92 -8.44 10.91
N LEU A 438 6.10 -7.53 11.44
CA LEU A 438 6.12 -7.09 12.84
C LEU A 438 4.82 -7.53 13.53
N PHE A 439 4.96 -8.10 14.72
CA PHE A 439 3.87 -8.23 15.68
C PHE A 439 4.14 -7.28 16.85
N ASP A 440 3.40 -6.17 16.90
CA ASP A 440 3.34 -5.25 18.03
C ASP A 440 2.11 -5.61 18.88
N ALA A 441 2.34 -6.49 19.86
CA ALA A 441 1.30 -6.98 20.75
C ALA A 441 1.43 -6.34 22.13
N LEU A 442 0.37 -5.66 22.53
CA LEU A 442 0.21 -5.03 23.83
C LEU A 442 -0.85 -5.78 24.65
N SER A 443 -0.73 -5.69 25.98
CA SER A 443 -1.72 -6.23 26.92
C SER A 443 -1.90 -7.76 26.79
N GLU A 444 -3.12 -8.28 27.00
CA GLU A 444 -3.46 -9.71 26.93
C GLU A 444 -3.71 -10.18 25.47
N SER A 445 -2.75 -9.96 24.57
CA SER A 445 -2.83 -10.36 23.16
C SER A 445 -2.03 -11.64 22.90
N ASP A 446 -2.67 -12.80 23.04
CA ASP A 446 -2.07 -14.09 22.70
C ASP A 446 -2.09 -14.30 21.17
N ILE A 447 -0.93 -14.69 20.60
CA ILE A 447 -0.80 -14.92 19.15
C ILE A 447 -0.52 -16.40 18.89
N THR A 448 -1.30 -17.00 17.99
CA THR A 448 -1.01 -18.30 17.37
C THR A 448 -0.95 -18.13 15.86
N ALA A 449 0.27 -18.18 15.31
CA ALA A 449 0.51 -17.99 13.88
C ALA A 449 1.47 -19.05 13.30
N THR A 450 1.27 -19.38 12.02
CA THR A 450 2.24 -20.06 11.16
C THR A 450 2.84 -19.03 10.21
N ILE A 451 4.17 -19.04 10.06
CA ILE A 451 4.91 -18.09 9.22
C ILE A 451 5.89 -18.88 8.34
N ASP A 452 5.66 -18.90 7.03
CA ASP A 452 6.40 -19.70 6.04
C ASP A 452 6.88 -18.91 4.80
#